data_AF-A0A5R1NQ55-F1
#
_entry.id   AF-A0A5R1NQ55-F1
#
_cell.length_a   1.000
_cell.length_b   1.000
_cell.length_c   1.000
_cell.angle_alpha   90.00
_cell.angle_beta   90.00
_cell.angle_gamma   90.00
#
_symmetry.space_group_name_H-M   'P 1'
#
loop_
_entity.id
_entity.type
_entity.pdbx_description
1 polymer ?
#
loop_
_entity_poly.entity_id
_entity_poly.type
_entity_poly.pdbx_seq_one_letter_code
_entity_poly.pdbx_strand_id
1 'polypeptide(L)'
;MTRTPSVIVFDVNETLSDMSPLSARFVEVGAPAYLAQVWFASLLRDGFALAAAGGTGKFSAIGTEILQGVLRDVSLTRSRDDAVRHVMDGFETLSVHPDIADGILKLKQAGLRLVTFSNGSAQVAESLLTRAGLRGDFEALLTVEDAPAWKPVRSAYDYAADACGVQPSDLLLVAVHPWDIHGAARAGLQTAWLNRTGESYPSFFVAPDHTITALDELAPRLGPARRPAAPAAAPAAAPPPPAAAPHTVPAPAPHPVPRPNPRP
;
A
#
# COMPACT_ATOMS: atom_id res chain seq x y z
N MET A 1 24.51 -0.61 -13.24
CA MET A 1 24.40 -1.15 -11.87
C MET A 1 23.25 -0.43 -11.20
N THR A 2 22.21 -1.15 -10.80
CA THR A 2 21.11 -0.60 -9.99
C THR A 2 21.67 -0.19 -8.62
N ARG A 3 21.20 0.94 -8.10
CA ARG A 3 21.70 1.56 -6.87
C ARG A 3 21.14 0.81 -5.66
N THR A 4 21.95 0.43 -4.68
CA THR A 4 21.44 -0.25 -3.47
C THR A 4 20.36 0.60 -2.77
N PRO A 5 19.19 0.02 -2.42
CA PRO A 5 18.16 0.69 -1.63
C PRO A 5 18.65 0.96 -0.20
N SER A 6 18.01 1.90 0.51
CA SER A 6 18.26 2.15 1.93
C SER A 6 17.15 1.59 2.83
N VAL A 7 15.96 1.36 2.27
CA VAL A 7 14.80 0.81 2.99
C VAL A 7 14.18 -0.33 2.19
N ILE A 8 13.90 -1.44 2.87
CA ILE A 8 13.10 -2.55 2.34
C ILE A 8 11.68 -2.40 2.85
N VAL A 9 10.73 -2.33 1.93
CA VAL A 9 9.30 -2.26 2.21
C VAL A 9 8.71 -3.64 1.95
N PHE A 10 8.06 -4.22 2.95
CA PHE A 10 7.42 -5.52 2.83
C PHE A 10 5.92 -5.38 2.67
N ASP A 11 5.37 -5.97 1.62
CA ASP A 11 3.97 -6.37 1.65
C ASP A 11 3.73 -7.41 2.77
N VAL A 12 2.50 -7.51 3.30
CA VAL A 12 2.21 -8.31 4.50
C VAL A 12 1.38 -9.55 4.18
N ASN A 13 0.21 -9.38 3.57
CA ASN A 13 -0.74 -10.47 3.31
C ASN A 13 -0.14 -11.40 2.24
N GLU A 14 -0.07 -12.71 2.48
CA GLU A 14 0.59 -13.71 1.61
C GLU A 14 2.12 -13.56 1.46
N THR A 15 2.68 -12.34 1.55
CA THR A 15 4.13 -12.10 1.45
C THR A 15 4.88 -12.47 2.73
N LEU A 16 4.53 -11.82 3.85
CA LEU A 16 5.06 -12.16 5.17
C LEU A 16 4.21 -13.22 5.85
N SER A 17 2.89 -13.06 5.82
CA SER A 17 1.93 -13.97 6.44
C SER A 17 1.60 -15.16 5.55
N ASP A 18 1.54 -16.35 6.16
CA ASP A 18 0.95 -17.52 5.54
C ASP A 18 -0.57 -17.46 5.71
N MET A 19 -1.30 -17.24 4.61
CA MET A 19 -2.76 -17.17 4.58
C MET A 19 -3.43 -18.54 4.30
N SER A 20 -2.65 -19.60 4.06
CA SER A 20 -3.20 -20.94 3.79
C SER A 20 -4.21 -21.44 4.84
N PRO A 21 -4.08 -21.13 6.16
CA PRO A 21 -5.05 -21.58 7.16
C PRO A 21 -6.46 -20.99 7.01
N LEU A 22 -6.63 -19.88 6.29
CA LEU A 22 -7.96 -19.28 6.09
C LEU A 22 -8.92 -20.22 5.36
N SER A 23 -8.42 -21.06 4.46
CA SER A 23 -9.23 -22.06 3.75
C SER A 23 -9.94 -23.03 4.70
N ALA A 24 -9.28 -23.42 5.79
CA ALA A 24 -9.89 -24.29 6.81
C ALA A 24 -11.03 -23.58 7.55
N ARG A 25 -10.92 -22.27 7.78
CA ARG A 25 -11.97 -21.47 8.45
C ARG A 25 -13.24 -21.37 7.63
N PHE A 26 -13.14 -21.38 6.29
CA PHE A 26 -14.30 -21.51 5.41
C PHE A 26 -14.98 -22.88 5.59
N VAL A 27 -14.20 -23.96 5.66
CA VAL A 27 -14.74 -25.32 5.89
C VAL A 27 -15.46 -25.42 7.24
N GLU A 28 -14.91 -24.82 8.30
CA GLU A 28 -15.50 -24.80 9.65
C GLU A 28 -16.85 -24.10 9.74
N VAL A 29 -17.17 -23.21 8.79
CA VAL A 29 -18.48 -22.54 8.69
C VAL A 29 -19.42 -23.22 7.70
N GLY A 30 -19.02 -24.35 7.10
CA GLY A 30 -19.80 -25.09 6.10
C GLY A 30 -19.58 -24.62 4.66
N ALA A 31 -18.63 -23.72 4.42
CA ALA A 31 -18.32 -23.18 3.10
C ALA A 31 -17.20 -24.00 2.42
N PRO A 32 -17.25 -24.18 1.09
CA PRO A 32 -16.14 -24.79 0.36
C PRO A 32 -14.82 -24.02 0.53
N ALA A 33 -13.70 -24.75 0.71
CA ALA A 33 -12.38 -24.17 0.94
C ALA A 33 -11.94 -23.17 -0.16
N TYR A 34 -12.28 -23.44 -1.43
CA TYR A 34 -11.91 -22.57 -2.55
C TYR A 34 -12.53 -21.15 -2.45
N LEU A 35 -13.59 -20.97 -1.67
CA LEU A 35 -14.19 -19.65 -1.46
C LEU A 35 -13.26 -18.69 -0.74
N ALA A 36 -12.24 -19.16 -0.01
CA ALA A 36 -11.21 -18.29 0.55
C ALA A 36 -10.46 -17.51 -0.55
N GLN A 37 -10.06 -18.21 -1.62
CA GLN A 37 -9.37 -17.60 -2.77
C GLN A 37 -10.32 -16.69 -3.55
N VAL A 38 -11.57 -17.12 -3.79
CA VAL A 38 -12.58 -16.31 -4.49
C VAL A 38 -12.87 -15.02 -3.73
N TRP A 39 -13.03 -15.11 -2.41
CA TRP A 39 -13.25 -13.98 -1.53
C TRP A 39 -12.07 -13.01 -1.58
N PHE A 40 -10.84 -13.49 -1.38
CA PHE A 40 -9.66 -12.63 -1.36
C PHE A 40 -9.41 -11.94 -2.71
N ALA A 41 -9.59 -12.65 -3.82
CA ALA A 41 -9.52 -12.07 -5.16
C ALA A 41 -10.61 -11.00 -5.40
N SER A 42 -11.83 -11.24 -4.93
CA SER A 42 -12.95 -10.30 -5.05
C SER A 42 -12.73 -9.03 -4.21
N LEU A 43 -12.20 -9.20 -3.00
CA LEU A 43 -11.79 -8.11 -2.11
C LEU A 43 -10.74 -7.22 -2.77
N LEU A 44 -9.67 -7.81 -3.31
CA LEU A 44 -8.63 -7.05 -4.01
C LEU A 44 -9.19 -6.35 -5.25
N ARG A 45 -10.00 -7.03 -6.07
CA ARG A 45 -10.65 -6.43 -7.24
C ARG A 45 -11.43 -5.18 -6.89
N ASP A 46 -12.31 -5.25 -5.89
CA ASP A 46 -13.19 -4.13 -5.55
C ASP A 46 -12.45 -3.00 -4.84
N GLY A 47 -11.46 -3.34 -4.00
CA GLY A 47 -10.56 -2.35 -3.43
C GLY A 47 -9.73 -1.60 -4.48
N PHE A 48 -9.19 -2.32 -5.48
CA PHE A 48 -8.49 -1.69 -6.60
C PHE A 48 -9.42 -0.81 -7.44
N ALA A 49 -10.64 -1.26 -7.72
CA ALA A 49 -11.63 -0.50 -8.47
C ALA A 49 -12.03 0.79 -7.72
N LEU A 50 -12.26 0.69 -6.41
CA LEU A 50 -12.57 1.85 -5.57
C LEU A 50 -11.41 2.87 -5.58
N ALA A 51 -10.17 2.40 -5.40
CA ALA A 51 -9.00 3.27 -5.44
C ALA A 51 -8.78 3.90 -6.82
N ALA A 52 -8.99 3.14 -7.90
CA ALA A 52 -8.91 3.65 -9.27
C ALA A 52 -9.99 4.73 -9.56
N ALA A 53 -11.12 4.67 -8.88
CA ALA A 53 -12.18 5.68 -8.93
C ALA A 53 -11.95 6.87 -7.96
N GLY A 54 -10.82 6.91 -7.25
CA GLY A 54 -10.48 7.97 -6.29
C GLY A 54 -11.15 7.82 -4.91
N GLY A 55 -11.74 6.65 -4.63
CA GLY A 55 -12.32 6.34 -3.33
C GLY A 55 -11.32 5.70 -2.36
N THR A 56 -11.70 5.67 -1.08
CA THR A 56 -10.95 5.00 -0.02
C THR A 56 -11.87 4.07 0.76
N GLY A 57 -11.32 3.00 1.33
CA GLY A 57 -12.05 2.04 2.13
C GLY A 57 -11.11 1.18 2.97
N LYS A 58 -11.58 0.74 4.14
CA LYS A 58 -10.80 -0.16 4.99
C LYS A 58 -10.86 -1.57 4.45
N PHE A 59 -9.72 -2.26 4.42
CA PHE A 59 -9.64 -3.65 3.95
C PHE A 59 -10.60 -4.56 4.71
N SER A 60 -10.71 -4.40 6.03
CA SER A 60 -11.64 -5.18 6.86
C SER A 60 -13.11 -4.91 6.52
N ALA A 61 -13.48 -3.66 6.22
CA ALA A 61 -14.85 -3.29 5.88
C ALA A 61 -15.26 -3.88 4.52
N ILE A 62 -14.44 -3.66 3.48
CA ILE A 62 -14.70 -4.23 2.15
C ILE A 62 -14.67 -5.77 2.23
N GLY A 63 -13.69 -6.35 2.93
CA GLY A 63 -13.57 -7.80 3.10
C GLY A 63 -14.80 -8.41 3.77
N THR A 64 -15.32 -7.77 4.83
CA THR A 64 -16.54 -8.20 5.51
C THR A 64 -17.74 -8.19 4.58
N GLU A 65 -17.94 -7.11 3.80
CA GLU A 65 -19.08 -6.99 2.88
C GLU A 65 -19.02 -8.02 1.74
N ILE A 66 -17.85 -8.17 1.12
CA ILE A 66 -17.64 -9.19 0.08
C ILE A 66 -17.85 -10.60 0.64
N LEU A 67 -17.41 -10.86 1.88
CA LEU A 67 -17.60 -12.17 2.50
C LEU A 67 -19.08 -12.48 2.77
N GLN A 68 -19.86 -11.49 3.24
CA GLN A 68 -21.31 -11.64 3.36
C GLN A 68 -21.97 -12.00 2.03
N GLY A 69 -21.48 -11.41 0.93
CA GLY A 69 -21.92 -11.71 -0.43
C GLY A 69 -21.57 -13.13 -0.87
N VAL A 70 -20.31 -13.54 -0.68
CA VAL A 70 -19.78 -14.87 -1.05
C VAL A 70 -20.49 -16.00 -0.29
N LEU A 71 -20.87 -15.76 0.97
CA LEU A 71 -21.53 -16.76 1.82
C LEU A 71 -23.06 -16.76 1.73
N ARG A 72 -23.67 -15.92 0.87
CA ARG A 72 -25.13 -15.71 0.82
C ARG A 72 -25.92 -16.99 0.53
N ASP A 73 -25.48 -17.75 -0.46
CA ASP A 73 -26.20 -18.94 -0.96
C ASP A 73 -25.53 -20.25 -0.49
N VAL A 74 -24.71 -20.16 0.56
CA VAL A 74 -24.01 -21.29 1.15
C VAL A 74 -24.81 -21.83 2.34
N SER A 75 -24.94 -23.15 2.45
CA SER A 75 -25.51 -23.80 3.63
C SER A 75 -24.49 -23.78 4.78
N LEU A 76 -24.57 -22.76 5.62
CA LEU A 76 -23.64 -22.55 6.73
C LEU A 76 -23.99 -23.38 7.98
N THR A 77 -22.97 -23.70 8.78
CA THR A 77 -23.12 -24.39 10.08
C THR A 77 -23.50 -23.45 11.23
N ARG A 78 -23.52 -22.15 10.99
CA ARG A 78 -23.81 -21.08 11.96
C ARG A 78 -24.46 -19.88 11.24
N SER A 79 -24.84 -18.85 11.99
CA SER A 79 -25.36 -17.62 11.37
C SER A 79 -24.33 -17.00 10.42
N ARG A 80 -24.79 -16.31 9.38
CA ARG A 80 -23.88 -15.69 8.40
C ARG A 80 -22.95 -14.67 9.07
N ASP A 81 -23.46 -13.90 10.03
CA ASP A 81 -22.65 -12.91 10.74
C ASP A 81 -21.57 -13.58 11.61
N ASP A 82 -21.88 -14.71 12.26
CA ASP A 82 -20.89 -15.50 13.00
C ASP A 82 -19.86 -16.16 12.08
N ALA A 83 -20.28 -16.60 10.88
CA ALA A 83 -19.38 -17.17 9.89
C ALA A 83 -18.41 -16.12 9.35
N VAL A 84 -18.90 -14.92 9.04
CA VAL A 84 -18.09 -13.79 8.59
C VAL A 84 -17.08 -13.39 9.66
N ARG A 85 -17.53 -13.20 10.91
CA ARG A 85 -16.64 -12.91 12.05
C ARG A 85 -15.59 -13.99 12.21
N HIS A 86 -16.00 -15.26 12.24
CA HIS A 86 -15.08 -16.39 12.36
C HIS A 86 -13.99 -16.36 11.30
N VAL A 87 -14.31 -16.16 10.03
CA VAL A 87 -13.31 -16.09 8.96
C VAL A 87 -12.40 -14.87 9.11
N MET A 88 -12.96 -13.69 9.38
CA MET A 88 -12.20 -12.43 9.54
C MET A 88 -11.24 -12.48 10.73
N ASP A 89 -11.66 -13.05 11.86
CA ASP A 89 -10.81 -13.28 13.05
C ASP A 89 -9.62 -14.22 12.73
N GLY A 90 -9.69 -14.97 11.63
CA GLY A 90 -8.60 -15.81 11.16
C GLY A 90 -7.30 -15.06 10.90
N PHE A 91 -7.38 -13.80 10.46
CA PHE A 91 -6.21 -12.94 10.24
C PHE A 91 -5.40 -12.73 11.52
N GLU A 92 -6.10 -12.67 12.66
CA GLU A 92 -5.44 -12.52 13.94
C GLU A 92 -4.64 -13.75 14.33
N THR A 93 -4.78 -14.91 13.68
CA THR A 93 -4.09 -16.16 14.05
C THR A 93 -2.97 -16.57 13.09
N LEU A 94 -2.75 -15.79 12.02
CA LEU A 94 -1.75 -16.12 11.00
C LEU A 94 -0.32 -16.06 11.55
N SER A 95 0.54 -16.89 10.98
CA SER A 95 1.98 -16.93 11.25
C SER A 95 2.75 -16.38 10.06
N VAL A 96 4.01 -16.00 10.27
CA VAL A 96 4.90 -15.67 9.15
C VAL A 96 5.34 -16.93 8.42
N HIS A 97 5.71 -16.81 7.14
CA HIS A 97 6.33 -17.92 6.40
C HIS A 97 7.67 -18.33 7.05
N PRO A 98 8.10 -19.60 6.92
CA PRO A 98 9.29 -20.12 7.62
C PRO A 98 10.61 -19.40 7.32
N ASP A 99 10.78 -18.85 6.12
CA ASP A 99 12.01 -18.16 5.68
C ASP A 99 12.09 -16.69 6.13
N ILE A 100 11.00 -16.12 6.65
CA ILE A 100 10.92 -14.69 6.94
C ILE A 100 11.91 -14.30 8.04
N ALA A 101 11.99 -15.05 9.14
CA ALA A 101 12.86 -14.69 10.26
C ALA A 101 14.34 -14.61 9.84
N ASP A 102 14.82 -15.63 9.13
CA ASP A 102 16.21 -15.69 8.64
C ASP A 102 16.49 -14.59 7.61
N GLY A 103 15.55 -14.34 6.70
CA GLY A 103 15.67 -13.28 5.71
C GLY A 103 15.73 -11.87 6.32
N ILE A 104 14.85 -11.59 7.29
CA ILE A 104 14.85 -10.32 8.04
C ILE A 104 16.17 -10.12 8.78
N LEU A 105 16.69 -11.15 9.45
CA LEU A 105 17.98 -11.10 10.13
C LEU A 105 19.12 -10.73 9.17
N LYS A 106 19.20 -11.37 8.01
CA LYS A 106 20.24 -11.09 7.00
C LYS A 106 20.14 -9.66 6.45
N LEU A 107 18.93 -9.17 6.18
CA LEU A 107 18.72 -7.81 5.70
C LEU A 107 19.10 -6.75 6.75
N LYS A 108 18.82 -7.00 8.03
CA LYS A 108 19.30 -6.14 9.12
C LYS A 108 20.80 -6.13 9.26
N GLN A 109 21.45 -7.29 9.17
CA GLN A 109 22.91 -7.40 9.21
C GLN A 109 23.57 -6.65 8.05
N ALA A 110 22.89 -6.53 6.91
CA ALA A 110 23.32 -5.70 5.77
C ALA A 110 23.12 -4.18 5.97
N GLY A 111 22.55 -3.76 7.11
CA GLY A 111 22.35 -2.35 7.47
C GLY A 111 21.12 -1.70 6.83
N LEU A 112 20.17 -2.50 6.34
CA LEU A 112 18.95 -2.00 5.70
C LEU A 112 17.88 -1.67 6.74
N ARG A 113 17.15 -0.57 6.51
CA ARG A 113 15.95 -0.22 7.28
C ARG A 113 14.79 -1.07 6.77
N LEU A 114 13.94 -1.56 7.67
CA LEU A 114 12.82 -2.44 7.30
C LEU A 114 11.50 -1.83 7.74
N VAL A 115 10.54 -1.77 6.83
CA VAL A 115 9.16 -1.36 7.10
C VAL A 115 8.19 -2.35 6.49
N THR A 116 6.99 -2.45 7.04
CA THR A 116 5.87 -3.08 6.32
C THR A 116 5.02 -2.01 5.66
N PHE A 117 4.35 -2.37 4.57
CA PHE A 117 3.32 -1.55 3.96
C PHE A 117 2.19 -2.46 3.47
N SER A 118 1.00 -2.36 4.08
CA SER A 118 -0.12 -3.27 3.80
C SER A 118 -1.37 -2.52 3.31
N ASN A 119 -2.15 -3.16 2.42
CA ASN A 119 -3.54 -2.75 2.20
C ASN A 119 -4.42 -3.04 3.43
N GLY A 120 -4.02 -4.01 4.28
CA GLY A 120 -4.64 -4.31 5.56
C GLY A 120 -4.25 -3.32 6.67
N SER A 121 -4.71 -3.58 7.90
CA SER A 121 -4.45 -2.69 9.04
C SER A 121 -3.04 -2.90 9.63
N ALA A 122 -2.47 -1.83 10.18
CA ALA A 122 -1.21 -1.89 10.91
C ALA A 122 -1.28 -2.83 12.14
N GLN A 123 -2.45 -2.94 12.77
CA GLN A 123 -2.66 -3.81 13.93
C GLN A 123 -2.49 -5.30 13.60
N VAL A 124 -2.93 -5.75 12.41
CA VAL A 124 -2.72 -7.14 11.98
C VAL A 124 -1.23 -7.41 11.75
N ALA A 125 -0.52 -6.48 11.10
CA ALA A 125 0.93 -6.58 10.92
C ALA A 125 1.69 -6.58 12.26
N GLU A 126 1.30 -5.72 13.21
CA GLU A 126 1.87 -5.62 14.56
C GLU A 126 1.74 -6.96 15.29
N SER A 127 0.53 -7.53 15.32
CA SER A 127 0.26 -8.83 15.98
C SER A 127 1.04 -9.98 15.33
N LEU A 128 1.07 -10.05 13.99
CA LEU A 128 1.83 -11.04 13.23
C LEU A 128 3.31 -11.00 13.59
N LEU A 129 3.93 -9.82 13.51
CA LEU A 129 5.35 -9.65 13.75
C LEU A 129 5.74 -9.82 15.23
N THR A 130 4.86 -9.41 16.14
CA THR A 130 5.09 -9.58 17.59
C THR A 130 5.14 -11.05 17.95
N ARG A 131 4.20 -11.87 17.46
CA ARG A 131 4.22 -13.32 17.68
C ARG A 131 5.45 -14.01 17.07
N ALA A 132 5.92 -13.51 15.93
CA ALA A 132 7.12 -14.02 15.29
C ALA A 132 8.42 -13.56 15.99
N GLY A 133 8.33 -12.65 16.98
CA GLY A 133 9.51 -12.06 17.63
C GLY A 133 10.27 -11.07 16.74
N LEU A 134 9.68 -10.64 15.62
CA LEU A 134 10.30 -9.79 14.61
C LEU A 134 9.88 -8.32 14.72
N ARG A 135 8.93 -7.97 15.59
CA ARG A 135 8.41 -6.59 15.64
C ARG A 135 9.49 -5.52 15.85
N GLY A 136 10.49 -5.80 16.68
CA GLY A 136 11.61 -4.89 16.94
C GLY A 136 12.58 -4.71 15.76
N ASP A 137 12.40 -5.46 14.68
CA ASP A 137 13.21 -5.38 13.46
C ASP A 137 12.69 -4.36 12.45
N PHE A 138 11.45 -3.89 12.63
CA PHE A 138 10.78 -2.95 11.73
C PHE A 138 10.69 -1.57 12.37
N GLU A 139 11.14 -0.53 11.65
CA GLU A 139 11.09 0.86 12.13
C GLU A 139 9.66 1.43 12.08
N ALA A 140 8.84 0.96 11.14
CA ALA A 140 7.46 1.40 10.95
C ALA A 140 6.59 0.30 10.35
N LEU A 141 5.30 0.31 10.70
CA LEU A 141 4.27 -0.53 10.10
C LEU A 141 3.27 0.35 9.37
N LEU A 142 3.45 0.51 8.06
CA LEU A 142 2.66 1.41 7.24
C LEU A 142 1.40 0.69 6.74
N THR A 143 0.33 1.46 6.58
CA THR A 143 -0.94 0.97 6.04
C THR A 143 -1.51 1.97 5.05
N VAL A 144 -2.26 1.48 4.07
CA VAL A 144 -3.00 2.37 3.16
C VAL A 144 -4.17 3.09 3.82
N GLU A 145 -4.55 2.75 5.06
CA GLU A 145 -5.52 3.54 5.83
C GLU A 145 -5.01 4.97 6.10
N ASP A 146 -3.69 5.13 6.17
CA ASP A 146 -3.01 6.42 6.34
C ASP A 146 -2.52 7.00 5.00
N ALA A 147 -2.70 6.27 3.90
CA ALA A 147 -2.28 6.68 2.56
C ALA A 147 -3.45 7.28 1.76
N PRO A 148 -3.19 8.08 0.70
CA PRO A 148 -4.25 8.66 -0.12
C PRO A 148 -5.08 7.64 -0.91
N ALA A 149 -4.55 6.43 -1.13
CA ALA A 149 -5.20 5.38 -1.91
C ALA A 149 -4.60 4.00 -1.57
N TRP A 150 -5.29 2.93 -1.95
CA TRP A 150 -4.73 1.58 -1.91
C TRP A 150 -3.60 1.40 -2.94
N LYS A 151 -2.70 0.45 -2.65
CA LYS A 151 -1.87 -0.15 -3.70
C LYS A 151 -2.80 -0.76 -4.77
N PRO A 152 -2.46 -0.72 -6.08
CA PRO A 152 -1.19 -0.26 -6.66
C PRO A 152 -1.19 1.20 -7.15
N VAL A 153 -2.03 2.09 -6.59
CA VAL A 153 -2.04 3.51 -7.00
C VAL A 153 -0.73 4.18 -6.56
N ARG A 154 -0.13 4.98 -7.45
CA ARG A 154 1.19 5.62 -7.24
C ARG A 154 1.29 6.36 -5.89
N SER A 155 0.25 7.09 -5.51
CA SER A 155 0.21 7.88 -4.27
C SER A 155 0.35 7.04 -3.00
N ALA A 156 0.02 5.74 -3.04
CA ALA A 156 0.23 4.81 -1.94
C ALA A 156 1.74 4.60 -1.68
N TYR A 157 2.53 4.45 -2.74
CA TYR A 157 3.98 4.25 -2.62
C TYR A 157 4.74 5.55 -2.37
N ASP A 158 4.26 6.67 -2.91
CA ASP A 158 4.80 8.00 -2.56
C ASP A 158 4.65 8.25 -1.05
N TYR A 159 3.49 7.93 -0.47
CA TYR A 159 3.28 7.97 0.98
C TYR A 159 4.30 7.12 1.75
N ALA A 160 4.60 5.90 1.29
CA ALA A 160 5.59 5.05 1.95
C ALA A 160 6.99 5.66 1.91
N ALA A 161 7.37 6.29 0.80
CA ALA A 161 8.65 6.98 0.67
C ALA A 161 8.74 8.20 1.62
N ASP A 162 7.67 9.00 1.67
CA ASP A 162 7.55 10.16 2.55
C ASP A 162 7.63 9.75 4.04
N ALA A 163 6.89 8.71 4.44
CA ALA A 163 6.91 8.17 5.80
C ALA A 163 8.31 7.67 6.21
N CYS A 164 9.08 7.13 5.26
CA CYS A 164 10.45 6.70 5.49
C CYS A 164 11.49 7.84 5.35
N GLY A 165 11.09 9.03 4.92
CA GLY A 165 11.98 10.18 4.70
C GLY A 165 13.02 9.95 3.60
N VAL A 166 12.67 9.20 2.55
CA VAL A 166 13.57 8.85 1.44
C VAL A 166 12.88 9.06 0.09
N GLN A 167 13.64 9.03 -0.99
CA GLN A 167 13.05 9.05 -2.34
C GLN A 167 12.50 7.66 -2.71
N PRO A 168 11.48 7.57 -3.59
CA PRO A 168 10.96 6.28 -4.06
C PRO A 168 12.04 5.33 -4.57
N SER A 169 13.06 5.84 -5.28
CA SER A 169 14.19 5.03 -5.80
C SER A 169 15.10 4.42 -4.73
N ASP A 170 15.01 4.91 -3.49
CA ASP A 170 15.76 4.38 -2.33
C ASP A 170 14.95 3.30 -1.57
N LEU A 171 13.69 3.07 -1.94
CA LEU A 171 12.88 1.94 -1.46
C LEU A 171 13.03 0.73 -2.39
N LEU A 172 12.98 -0.46 -1.80
CA LEU A 172 12.74 -1.71 -2.52
C LEU A 172 11.51 -2.42 -1.94
N LEU A 173 10.49 -2.64 -2.77
CA LEU A 173 9.31 -3.42 -2.39
C LEU A 173 9.60 -4.92 -2.54
N VAL A 174 9.36 -5.68 -1.48
CA VAL A 174 9.32 -7.15 -1.49
C VAL A 174 7.85 -7.59 -1.42
N ALA A 175 7.39 -8.32 -2.42
CA ALA A 175 6.03 -8.85 -2.47
C ALA A 175 5.96 -10.17 -3.26
N VAL A 176 4.98 -11.02 -2.93
CA VAL A 176 4.65 -12.20 -3.74
C VAL A 176 3.76 -11.85 -4.94
N HIS A 177 3.09 -10.68 -4.90
CA HIS A 177 2.09 -10.29 -5.89
C HIS A 177 2.68 -9.49 -7.07
N PRO A 178 2.54 -9.98 -8.32
CA PRO A 178 2.98 -9.22 -9.48
C PRO A 178 2.30 -7.85 -9.67
N TRP A 179 1.06 -7.68 -9.20
CA TRP A 179 0.36 -6.38 -9.29
C TRP A 179 0.99 -5.33 -8.36
N ASP A 180 1.49 -5.72 -7.18
CA ASP A 180 2.14 -4.81 -6.23
C ASP A 180 3.54 -4.44 -6.72
N ILE A 181 4.28 -5.44 -7.23
CA ILE A 181 5.56 -5.26 -7.91
C ILE A 181 5.40 -4.29 -9.09
N HIS A 182 4.37 -4.46 -9.93
CA HIS A 182 4.11 -3.55 -11.04
C HIS A 182 3.84 -2.12 -10.57
N GLY A 183 2.98 -1.95 -9.56
CA GLY A 183 2.64 -0.65 -9.00
C GLY A 183 3.87 0.07 -8.44
N ALA A 184 4.67 -0.62 -7.63
CA ALA A 184 5.90 -0.09 -7.04
C ALA A 184 6.91 0.32 -8.12
N ALA A 185 7.15 -0.53 -9.12
CA ALA A 185 8.06 -0.21 -10.22
C ALA A 185 7.59 1.04 -11.00
N ARG A 186 6.27 1.16 -11.26
CA ARG A 186 5.66 2.34 -11.90
C ARG A 186 5.76 3.61 -11.05
N ALA A 187 5.77 3.47 -9.73
CA ALA A 187 5.95 4.58 -8.80
C ALA A 187 7.43 5.02 -8.67
N GLY A 188 8.37 4.20 -9.14
CA GLY A 188 9.81 4.48 -9.16
C GLY A 188 10.60 3.76 -8.07
N LEU A 189 10.01 2.76 -7.40
CA LEU A 189 10.68 1.92 -6.42
C LEU A 189 11.47 0.82 -7.12
N GLN A 190 12.49 0.31 -6.43
CA GLN A 190 13.08 -0.98 -6.77
C GLN A 190 12.15 -2.12 -6.31
N THR A 191 12.33 -3.31 -6.87
CA THR A 191 11.40 -4.41 -6.65
C THR A 191 12.10 -5.77 -6.53
N ALA A 192 11.66 -6.56 -5.56
CA ALA A 192 12.00 -7.97 -5.45
C ALA A 192 10.72 -8.80 -5.39
N TRP A 193 10.49 -9.58 -6.44
CA TRP A 193 9.41 -10.54 -6.47
C TRP A 193 9.82 -11.82 -5.73
N LEU A 194 9.08 -12.14 -4.68
CA LEU A 194 9.25 -13.36 -3.90
C LEU A 194 8.39 -14.48 -4.48
N ASN A 195 8.96 -15.23 -5.42
CA ASN A 195 8.28 -16.29 -6.14
C ASN A 195 8.36 -17.62 -5.38
N ARG A 196 7.47 -17.80 -4.41
CA ARG A 196 7.38 -19.02 -3.58
C ARG A 196 6.81 -20.22 -4.34
N THR A 197 6.03 -19.99 -5.38
CA THR A 197 5.25 -21.02 -6.09
C THR A 197 5.95 -21.53 -7.36
N GLY A 198 7.03 -20.88 -7.80
CA GLY A 198 7.71 -21.22 -9.04
C GLY A 198 6.94 -20.82 -10.30
N GLU A 199 5.95 -19.93 -10.16
CA GLU A 199 5.14 -19.45 -11.28
C GLU A 199 5.96 -18.57 -12.23
N SER A 200 5.43 -18.34 -13.44
CA SER A 200 6.01 -17.38 -14.38
C SER A 200 5.50 -15.98 -14.08
N TYR A 201 6.41 -15.00 -14.05
CA TYR A 201 6.01 -13.61 -13.90
C TYR A 201 5.19 -13.15 -15.12
N PRO A 202 4.06 -12.44 -14.94
CA PRO A 202 3.24 -11.99 -16.06
C PRO A 202 3.98 -11.01 -16.97
N SER A 203 4.13 -11.35 -18.26
CA SER A 203 4.94 -10.58 -19.22
C SER A 203 4.35 -9.20 -19.60
N PHE A 204 3.09 -8.96 -19.28
CA PHE A 204 2.44 -7.65 -19.46
C PHE A 204 2.74 -6.66 -18.33
N PHE A 205 3.35 -7.12 -17.23
CA PHE A 205 3.85 -6.25 -16.17
C PHE A 205 5.33 -5.92 -16.36
N VAL A 206 5.73 -4.78 -15.82
CA VAL A 206 7.14 -4.41 -15.63
C VAL A 206 7.82 -5.52 -14.83
N ALA A 207 8.92 -6.05 -15.38
CA ALA A 207 9.70 -7.10 -14.74
C ALA A 207 10.32 -6.60 -13.43
N PRO A 208 10.39 -7.46 -12.40
CA PRO A 208 11.05 -7.09 -11.14
C PRO A 208 12.56 -6.95 -11.31
N ASP A 209 13.20 -6.12 -10.48
CA ASP A 209 14.67 -6.01 -10.45
C ASP A 209 15.32 -7.29 -9.92
N HIS A 210 14.65 -7.95 -8.98
CA HIS A 210 15.07 -9.21 -8.39
C HIS A 210 13.93 -10.23 -8.36
N THR A 211 14.24 -11.49 -8.65
CA THR A 211 13.34 -12.62 -8.39
C THR A 211 14.03 -13.59 -7.46
N ILE A 212 13.43 -13.86 -6.31
CA ILE A 212 13.94 -14.71 -5.22
C ILE A 212 12.89 -15.78 -4.88
N THR A 213 13.30 -16.93 -4.37
CA THR A 213 12.36 -17.98 -3.93
C THR A 213 12.20 -18.04 -2.41
N ALA A 214 13.22 -17.57 -1.69
CA ALA A 214 13.20 -17.30 -0.26
C ALA A 214 13.78 -15.91 0.04
N LEU A 215 13.34 -15.29 1.14
CA LEU A 215 13.74 -13.93 1.50
C LEU A 215 15.25 -13.80 1.79
N ASP A 216 15.86 -14.86 2.27
CA ASP A 216 17.26 -14.90 2.68
C ASP A 216 18.23 -14.84 1.48
N GLU A 217 17.73 -15.05 0.26
CA GLU A 217 18.45 -14.82 -1.00
C GLU A 217 18.58 -13.34 -1.38
N LEU A 218 17.80 -12.45 -0.77
CA LEU A 218 17.76 -11.05 -1.17
C LEU A 218 19.02 -10.30 -0.71
N ALA A 219 19.40 -10.45 0.56
CA ALA A 219 20.52 -9.71 1.13
C ALA A 219 21.84 -9.89 0.34
N PRO A 220 22.24 -11.10 -0.10
CA PRO A 220 23.44 -11.27 -0.93
C PRO A 220 23.38 -10.60 -2.31
N ARG A 221 22.18 -10.34 -2.84
CA ARG A 221 21.96 -9.66 -4.13
C ARG A 221 22.00 -8.14 -3.99
N LEU A 222 21.75 -7.64 -2.78
CA LEU A 222 21.85 -6.23 -2.44
C LEU A 222 23.27 -5.94 -1.93
N GLY A 223 23.96 -4.98 -2.52
CA GLY A 223 25.23 -4.50 -1.95
C GLY A 223 25.05 -3.92 -0.54
N PRO A 224 26.12 -3.50 0.16
CA PRO A 224 25.99 -2.86 1.47
C PRO A 224 25.07 -1.63 1.41
N ALA A 225 24.24 -1.45 2.45
CA ALA A 225 23.27 -0.36 2.51
C ALA A 225 23.93 1.01 2.35
N ARG A 226 23.28 1.90 1.59
CA ARG A 226 23.75 3.28 1.46
C ARG A 226 23.34 4.08 2.70
N ARG A 227 24.23 4.93 3.23
CA ARG A 227 23.79 6.01 4.13
C ARG A 227 22.75 6.87 3.41
N PRO A 228 21.65 7.27 4.07
CA PRO A 228 20.69 8.20 3.48
C PRO A 228 21.44 9.42 2.96
N ALA A 229 21.13 9.86 1.73
CA ALA A 229 21.51 11.20 1.33
C ALA A 229 20.78 12.16 2.28
N ALA A 230 21.43 13.23 2.73
CA ALA A 230 20.72 14.28 3.46
C ALA A 230 19.46 14.66 2.64
N PRO A 231 18.30 14.86 3.28
CA PRO A 231 17.10 15.26 2.56
C PRO A 231 17.45 16.44 1.67
N ALA A 232 17.08 16.35 0.38
CA ALA A 232 17.24 17.49 -0.51
C ALA A 232 16.56 18.68 0.17
N ALA A 233 17.30 19.78 0.35
CA ALA A 233 16.75 20.99 0.95
C ALA A 233 15.42 21.28 0.25
N ALA A 234 14.36 21.44 1.04
CA ALA A 234 13.05 21.78 0.52
C ALA A 234 13.22 22.93 -0.49
N PRO A 235 12.58 22.88 -1.67
CA PRO A 235 12.65 23.99 -2.61
C PRO A 235 12.28 25.25 -1.84
N ALA A 236 13.15 26.26 -1.91
CA ALA A 236 12.92 27.53 -1.24
C ALA A 236 11.48 27.96 -1.53
N ALA A 237 10.73 28.23 -0.46
CA ALA A 237 9.33 28.65 -0.57
C ALA A 237 9.23 29.72 -1.65
N ALA A 238 8.33 29.51 -2.62
CA ALA A 238 8.07 30.50 -3.65
C ALA A 238 7.83 31.86 -2.96
N PRO A 239 8.45 32.95 -3.44
CA PRO A 239 8.22 34.26 -2.86
C PRO A 239 6.71 34.53 -2.81
N PRO A 240 6.21 35.13 -1.73
CA PRO A 240 4.79 35.40 -1.59
C PRO A 240 4.29 36.17 -2.83
N PRO A 241 3.07 35.88 -3.31
CA PRO A 241 2.51 36.60 -4.44
C PRO A 241 2.53 38.11 -4.13
N PRO A 242 2.82 38.96 -5.14
CA PRO A 242 2.82 40.40 -4.93
C PRO A 242 1.46 40.83 -4.36
N ALA A 243 1.50 41.70 -3.35
CA ALA A 243 0.31 42.23 -2.71
C ALA A 243 -0.66 42.77 -3.77
N ALA A 244 -1.93 42.35 -3.69
CA ALA A 244 -2.96 42.82 -4.60
C ALA A 244 -3.00 44.35 -4.58
N ALA A 245 -2.88 44.95 -5.77
CA ALA A 245 -3.05 46.39 -5.93
C ALA A 245 -4.44 46.80 -5.43
N PRO A 246 -4.57 47.94 -4.73
CA PRO A 246 -5.85 48.39 -4.20
C PRO A 246 -6.85 48.56 -5.35
N HIS A 247 -8.04 47.94 -5.18
CA HIS A 247 -9.16 48.13 -6.08
C HIS A 247 -9.51 49.63 -6.17
N THR A 248 -9.17 50.24 -7.29
CA THR A 248 -9.66 51.57 -7.66
C THR A 248 -11.12 51.44 -8.07
N VAL A 249 -12.01 51.93 -7.21
CA VAL A 249 -13.43 52.11 -7.54
C VAL A 249 -13.52 53.17 -8.64
N PRO A 250 -14.15 52.90 -9.80
CA PRO A 250 -14.28 53.89 -10.85
C PRO A 250 -15.26 55.00 -10.41
N ALA A 251 -14.87 56.25 -10.66
CA ALA A 251 -15.67 57.43 -10.35
C ALA A 251 -17.01 57.43 -11.13
N PRO A 252 -18.09 57.95 -10.53
CA PRO A 252 -19.40 57.97 -11.18
C PRO A 252 -19.40 58.91 -12.40
N ALA A 253 -20.09 58.49 -13.46
CA ALA A 253 -20.21 59.23 -14.71
C ALA A 253 -20.89 60.61 -14.50
N PRO A 254 -20.45 61.68 -15.19
CA PRO A 254 -21.03 63.00 -15.04
C PRO A 254 -22.44 63.07 -15.65
N HIS A 255 -23.33 63.77 -14.96
CA HIS A 255 -24.70 64.04 -15.41
C HIS A 255 -24.74 64.88 -16.70
N PRO A 256 -25.70 64.63 -17.61
CA PRO A 256 -25.80 65.35 -18.87
C PRO A 256 -26.24 66.81 -18.66
N VAL A 257 -25.51 67.72 -19.31
CA VAL A 257 -25.79 69.17 -19.34
C VAL A 257 -26.98 69.46 -20.27
N PRO A 258 -27.96 70.30 -19.88
CA PRO A 258 -29.08 70.65 -20.74
C PRO A 258 -28.67 71.63 -21.85
N ARG A 259 -29.14 71.38 -23.08
CA ARG A 259 -28.93 72.27 -24.24
C ARG A 259 -29.82 73.51 -24.13
N PRO A 260 -29.33 74.71 -24.52
CA PRO A 260 -30.15 75.92 -24.52
C PRO A 260 -31.08 75.98 -25.74
N ASN A 261 -32.32 76.43 -25.52
CA ASN A 261 -33.29 76.72 -26.58
C ASN A 261 -32.87 77.97 -27.37
N PRO A 262 -33.03 77.98 -28.71
CA PRO A 262 -32.90 79.20 -29.49
C PRO A 262 -34.12 80.11 -29.27
N ARG A 263 -33.88 81.41 -29.09
CA ARG A 263 -34.86 82.50 -29.19
C ARG A 263 -34.36 83.51 -30.24
N PRO A 264 -35.21 84.43 -30.73
CA PRO A 264 -36.68 84.45 -30.76
C PRO A 264 -37.24 84.13 -32.15
#